data_AF-A0A1A8VHV5-F1
#
_entry.id   AF-A0A1A8VHV5-F1
#
_cell.length_a   1.000
_cell.length_b   1.000
_cell.length_c   1.000
_cell.angle_alpha   90.00
_cell.angle_beta   90.00
_cell.angle_gamma   90.00
#
_symmetry.space_group_name_H-M   'P 1'
#
loop_
_entity.id
_entity.type
_entity.pdbx_description
1 polymer ?
#
loop_
_entity_poly.entity_id
_entity_poly.type
_entity_poly.pdbx_seq_one_letter_code
_entity_poly.pdbx_strand_id
1 'polypeptide(L)'
;AEVFPGVFHNCLVAVKRVAKHVCEKELEIANFLCSEKLQTEHLLQPLTVLEDTYFAYFVSHLCEYNLMELIENKDFPERQNLTEQ
;
A
#
# COMPACT_ATOMS: atom_id res chain seq x y z
N ALA A 1 -8.30 5.21 -9.26
CA ALA A 1 -7.08 5.48 -8.48
C ALA A 1 -5.93 4.79 -9.18
N GLU A 2 -4.76 5.41 -9.20
CA GLU A 2 -3.57 4.85 -9.86
C GLU A 2 -2.50 4.62 -8.79
N VAL A 3 -1.70 3.56 -8.95
CA VAL A 3 -0.60 3.20 -8.03
C VAL A 3 0.71 3.33 -8.78
N PHE A 4 1.67 4.01 -8.17
CA PHE A 4 2.98 4.28 -8.74
C PHE A 4 4.08 3.79 -7.81
N PRO A 5 5.21 3.27 -8.33
CA PRO A 5 6.42 3.18 -7.53
C PRO A 5 6.95 4.60 -7.27
N GLY A 6 7.48 4.82 -6.07
CA GLY A 6 8.06 6.09 -5.66
C GLY A 6 9.21 5.92 -4.69
N VAL A 7 9.81 7.04 -4.30
CA VAL A 7 10.86 7.11 -3.28
C VAL A 7 10.42 8.07 -2.19
N PHE A 8 10.43 7.62 -0.93
CA PHE A 8 10.10 8.43 0.25
C PHE A 8 11.11 8.18 1.37
N HIS A 9 11.77 9.24 1.86
CA HIS A 9 12.87 9.15 2.83
C HIS A 9 13.94 8.08 2.46
N ASN A 10 14.34 8.03 1.18
CA ASN A 10 15.29 7.06 0.61
C ASN A 10 14.84 5.59 0.60
N CYS A 11 13.56 5.30 0.86
CA CYS A 11 12.97 3.97 0.74
C CYS A 11 12.08 3.88 -0.51
N LEU A 12 12.08 2.72 -1.16
CA LEU A 12 11.11 2.41 -2.21
C LEU A 12 9.73 2.21 -1.60
N VAL A 13 8.72 2.86 -2.20
CA VAL A 13 7.34 2.88 -1.71
C VAL A 13 6.35 2.70 -2.85
N ALA A 14 5.15 2.24 -2.52
CA ALA A 14 3.99 2.33 -3.39
C ALA A 14 3.19 3.60 -3.05
N VAL A 15 2.83 4.38 -4.07
CA VAL A 15 2.05 5.61 -3.92
C VAL A 15 0.72 5.45 -4.63
N LYS A 16 -0.38 5.36 -3.87
CA LYS A 16 -1.73 5.40 -4.44
C LYS A 16 -2.21 6.85 -4.52
N ARG A 17 -2.51 7.32 -5.73
CA ARG A 17 -3.07 8.66 -5.97
C ARG A 17 -4.60 8.59 -6.13
N VAL A 18 -5.31 9.41 -5.35
CA VAL A 18 -6.77 9.53 -5.39
C VAL A 18 -7.21 11.00 -5.50
N ALA A 19 -8.36 11.26 -6.14
CA ALA A 19 -8.93 12.61 -6.22
C ALA A 19 -9.69 12.94 -4.93
N LYS A 20 -9.29 14.01 -4.22
CA LYS A 20 -9.78 14.32 -2.86
C LYS A 20 -11.29 14.46 -2.77
N HIS A 21 -11.86 15.23 -3.70
CA HIS A 21 -13.29 15.54 -3.74
C HIS A 21 -14.19 14.33 -4.04
N VAL A 22 -13.62 13.23 -4.57
CA VAL A 22 -14.37 11.99 -4.87
C VAL A 22 -14.18 10.96 -3.77
N CYS A 23 -13.02 10.97 -3.11
CA CYS A 23 -12.55 9.89 -2.26
C CYS A 23 -12.47 10.28 -0.78
N GLU A 24 -13.38 11.13 -0.27
CA GLU A 24 -13.35 11.64 1.12
C GLU A 24 -13.31 10.50 2.16
N LYS A 25 -14.18 9.49 2.02
CA LYS A 25 -14.20 8.33 2.93
C LYS A 25 -12.90 7.54 2.90
N GLU A 26 -12.30 7.41 1.71
CA GLU A 26 -11.05 6.67 1.55
C GLU A 26 -9.90 7.43 2.22
N LEU A 27 -9.89 8.76 2.11
CA LEU A 27 -8.95 9.64 2.80
C LEU A 27 -9.10 9.56 4.32
N GLU A 28 -10.33 9.54 4.84
CA GLU A 28 -10.59 9.35 6.28
C GLU A 28 -10.04 8.01 6.79
N ILE A 29 -10.30 6.92 6.06
CA ILE A 29 -9.78 5.60 6.39
C ILE A 29 -8.24 5.58 6.33
N ALA A 30 -7.65 6.16 5.28
CA ALA A 30 -6.19 6.19 5.14
C ALA A 30 -5.53 6.93 6.30
N ASN A 31 -6.09 8.06 6.73
CA ASN A 31 -5.62 8.80 7.89
C ASN A 31 -5.77 8.00 9.20
N PHE A 32 -6.88 7.27 9.37
CA PHE A 32 -7.04 6.37 10.51
C PHE A 32 -6.00 5.24 10.52
N LEU A 33 -5.73 4.63 9.37
CA LEU A 33 -4.76 3.54 9.22
C LEU A 33 -3.31 3.99 9.48
N CYS A 34 -2.99 5.27 9.29
CA CYS A 34 -1.69 5.86 9.65
C CYS A 34 -1.52 6.11 11.15
N SER A 35 -2.61 6.04 11.94
CA SER A 35 -2.55 6.41 13.34
C SER A 35 -1.85 5.33 14.18
N GLU A 36 -1.09 5.75 15.20
CA GLU A 36 -0.42 4.84 16.15
C GLU A 36 -1.39 3.95 16.93
N LYS A 37 -2.70 4.24 16.87
CA LYS A 37 -3.76 3.46 17.53
C LYS A 37 -4.01 2.12 16.86
N LEU A 38 -3.57 1.94 15.61
CA LEU A 38 -3.68 0.70 14.88
C LEU A 38 -2.26 0.31 14.44
N GLN A 39 -1.75 -0.80 14.97
CA GLN A 39 -0.49 -1.40 14.55
C GLN A 39 -0.73 -2.90 14.47
N THR A 40 -0.76 -3.43 13.24
CA THR A 40 -1.00 -4.86 13.00
C THR A 40 -0.14 -5.34 11.85
N GLU A 41 0.51 -6.47 12.05
CA GLU A 41 1.51 -7.03 11.13
C GLU A 41 0.92 -7.42 9.76
N HIS A 42 -0.35 -7.84 9.73
CA HIS A 42 -0.96 -8.43 8.53
C HIS A 42 -1.85 -7.46 7.74
N LEU A 43 -1.79 -6.17 8.06
CA LEU A 43 -2.51 -5.14 7.32
C LEU A 43 -1.51 -4.23 6.62
N LEU A 44 -1.75 -3.95 5.34
CA LEU A 44 -0.97 -2.92 4.65
C LEU A 44 -1.39 -1.54 5.14
N GLN A 45 -0.63 -1.00 6.10
CA GLN A 45 -0.84 0.34 6.63
C GLN A 45 -0.06 1.36 5.79
N PRO A 46 -0.66 2.49 5.41
CA PRO A 46 0.10 3.58 4.83
C PRO A 46 1.07 4.13 5.88
N LEU A 47 2.29 4.41 5.45
CA LEU A 47 3.32 5.13 6.20
C LEU A 47 2.89 6.57 6.48
N THR A 48 2.26 7.19 5.50
CA THR A 48 1.75 8.56 5.59
C THR A 48 0.74 8.85 4.48
N VAL A 49 -0.04 9.91 4.67
CA VAL A 49 -0.89 10.50 3.65
C VAL A 49 -0.40 11.92 3.38
N LEU A 50 -0.12 12.20 2.11
CA LEU A 50 0.24 13.54 1.63
C LEU A 50 -0.87 14.07 0.74
N GLU A 51 -1.00 15.39 0.64
CA GLU A 51 -2.07 16.02 -0.13
C GLU A 51 -1.56 17.22 -0.92
N ASP A 52 -2.15 17.43 -2.09
CA ASP A 52 -2.08 18.70 -2.81
C ASP A 52 -3.49 19.30 -3.00
N THR A 53 -3.60 20.27 -3.90
CA THR A 53 -4.87 20.96 -4.21
C THR A 53 -5.97 20.00 -4.70
N TYR A 54 -5.63 18.95 -5.43
CA TYR A 54 -6.58 18.09 -6.13
C TYR A 54 -6.55 16.63 -5.68
N PHE A 55 -5.40 16.16 -5.19
CA PHE A 55 -5.11 14.77 -4.95
C PHE A 55 -4.60 14.51 -3.54
N ALA A 56 -4.89 13.29 -3.07
CA ALA A 56 -4.24 12.69 -1.93
C ALA A 56 -3.37 11.51 -2.39
N TYR A 57 -2.27 11.30 -1.67
CA TYR A 57 -1.22 10.35 -1.98
C TYR A 57 -1.00 9.46 -0.76
N PHE A 58 -1.41 8.20 -0.87
CA PHE A 58 -1.21 7.23 0.20
C PHE A 58 0.12 6.54 -0.05
N VAL A 59 1.08 6.80 0.84
CA VAL A 59 2.43 6.25 0.76
C VAL A 59 2.46 4.98 1.60
N SER A 60 2.70 3.83 0.99
CA SER A 60 2.73 2.53 1.66
C SER A 60 4.04 1.79 1.36
N HIS A 61 4.35 0.76 2.15
CA HIS A 61 5.42 -0.17 1.81
C HIS A 61 5.20 -0.75 0.41
N LEU A 62 6.28 -0.81 -0.38
CA LEU A 62 6.25 -1.45 -1.67
C LEU A 62 6.34 -2.96 -1.49
N CYS A 63 5.34 -3.69 -1.99
CA CYS A 63 5.37 -5.14 -2.10
C CYS A 63 5.77 -5.50 -3.54
N GLU A 64 6.60 -6.53 -3.69
CA GLU A 64 7.07 -6.97 -5.01
C GLU A 64 5.95 -7.59 -5.85
N TYR A 65 5.00 -8.27 -5.19
CA TYR A 65 3.93 -9.02 -5.83
C TYR A 65 2.61 -8.87 -5.08
N ASN A 66 1.50 -9.00 -5.79
CA ASN A 66 0.20 -9.27 -5.19
C ASN A 66 -0.08 -10.78 -5.09
N LEU A 67 -1.13 -11.17 -4.37
CA LEU A 67 -1.46 -12.57 -4.14
C LEU A 67 -1.73 -13.34 -5.45
N MET A 68 -2.36 -12.71 -6.45
CA MET A 68 -2.67 -13.35 -7.72
C MET A 68 -1.39 -13.66 -8.51
N GLU A 69 -0.48 -12.69 -8.59
CA GLU A 69 0.83 -12.87 -9.22
C GLU A 69 1.65 -13.98 -8.56
N LEU A 70 1.61 -14.05 -7.23
CA LEU A 70 2.29 -15.08 -6.45
C LEU A 70 1.71 -16.49 -6.70
N ILE A 71 0.39 -16.60 -6.89
CA ILE A 71 -0.29 -17.87 -7.22
C ILE A 71 -0.01 -18.29 -8.66
N GLU A 72 0.04 -17.35 -9.60
CA GLU A 72 0.19 -17.64 -11.03
C GLU A 72 1.63 -17.99 -11.41
N ASN A 73 2.61 -17.32 -10.81
CA ASN A 73 4.01 -17.58 -11.09
C ASN A 73 4.55 -18.68 -10.17
N LYS A 74 4.69 -19.88 -10.73
CA LYS A 74 5.12 -21.09 -9.99
C LYS A 74 6.59 -21.09 -9.60
N ASP A 75 7.38 -20.18 -10.17
CA ASP A 75 8.83 -20.15 -9.99
C ASP A 75 9.26 -19.23 -8.83
N PHE A 76 8.32 -18.59 -8.13
CA PHE A 76 8.66 -17.76 -6.97
C PHE A 76 9.20 -18.60 -5.80
N PRO A 77 10.40 -18.29 -5.28
CA PRO A 77 10.98 -18.98 -4.13
C PRO A 77 10.04 -18.99 -2.91
N GLU A 78 9.32 -17.90 -2.69
CA GLU A 78 8.39 -17.69 -1.57
C GLU A 78 7.19 -18.65 -1.60
N ARG A 79 6.86 -19.21 -2.78
CA ARG A 79 5.79 -20.19 -2.93
C ARG A 79 6.09 -21.49 -2.20
N GLN A 80 7.36 -21.88 -2.09
CA GLN A 80 7.75 -23.13 -1.41
C GLN A 80 7.24 -23.14 0.04
N ASN A 81 7.29 -22.00 0.71
CA ASN A 81 6.83 -21.83 2.09
C ASN A 81 5.31 -21.67 2.24
N LEU A 82 4.55 -21.52 1.14
CA LEU A 82 3.09 -21.35 1.17
C LEU A 82 2.32 -22.68 1.07
N THR A 83 2.97 -23.71 0.52
CA THR A 83 2.35 -25.04 0.29
C THR A 83 2.78 -26.10 1.30
N GLU A 84 3.71 -25.80 2.21
CA GLU A 84 4.08 -26.70 3.31
C GLU A 84 3.05 -26.60 4.44
N GLN A 85 2.08 -27.53 4.42
CA GLN A 85 1.26 -27.94 5.56
C GLN A 85 1.29 -29.47 5.70
#